data_AF-A0A535XUF9-F1
#
_entry.id   AF-A0A535XUF9-F1
#
_cell.length_a   1.000
_cell.length_b   1.000
_cell.length_c   1.000
_cell.angle_alpha   90.00
_cell.angle_beta   90.00
_cell.angle_gamma   90.00
#
_symmetry.space_group_name_H-M   'P 1'
#
loop_
_entity.id
_entity.type
_entity.pdbx_description
1 polymer ?
#
loop_
_entity_poly.entity_id
_entity_poly.type
_entity_poly.pdbx_seq_one_letter_code
_entity_poly.pdbx_strand_id
1 'polypeptide(L)'
;MIDNGFTPVPMSFGTLFKTEEDTTEFLKDTYDALRDVLLKMKDKLEFGLKVNWDRESVLGEIEQENEELRRLKAEIESNQQTSTYFARMQLGRLVEQALADKADSYVREIYQELQGAAIASRSNKVIGDKMIMNAAFLVGRDKQDQFDQKVHEIGKRYEGKLSFKYTGPWPPYNFVTIRLQLERSASV
;
A
#
# COMPACT_ATOMS: atom_id res chain seq x y z
N MET A 1 14.69 -18.48 -0.67
CA MET A 1 14.34 -18.80 0.74
C MET A 1 12.84 -19.00 0.89
N ILE A 2 12.01 -18.01 0.58
CA ILE A 2 10.55 -18.16 0.59
C ILE A 2 10.07 -19.08 -0.54
N ASP A 3 10.79 -19.09 -1.67
CA ASP A 3 10.55 -19.97 -2.82
C ASP A 3 10.84 -21.45 -2.51
N ASN A 4 11.63 -21.73 -1.46
CA ASN A 4 11.97 -23.09 -1.03
C ASN A 4 11.02 -23.61 0.06
N GLY A 5 9.89 -22.93 0.30
CA GLY A 5 8.88 -23.37 1.28
C GLY A 5 9.16 -22.97 2.74
N PHE A 6 10.22 -22.22 3.03
CA PHE A 6 10.49 -21.75 4.38
C PHE A 6 9.55 -20.61 4.80
N THR A 7 9.30 -20.51 6.11
CA THR A 7 8.57 -19.40 6.74
C THR A 7 9.55 -18.55 7.54
N PRO A 8 10.14 -17.50 6.95
CA PRO A 8 11.07 -16.64 7.67
C PRO A 8 10.34 -15.75 8.66
N VAL A 9 10.95 -15.52 9.82
CA VAL A 9 10.53 -14.48 10.75
C VAL A 9 11.33 -13.21 10.42
N PRO A 10 10.68 -12.12 10.01
CA PRO A 10 11.38 -10.88 9.72
C PRO A 10 11.95 -10.26 10.99
N MET A 11 13.22 -9.87 10.92
CA MET A 11 13.90 -9.07 11.95
C MET A 11 14.21 -7.68 11.39
N SER A 12 14.10 -6.66 12.24
CA SER A 12 14.44 -5.29 11.85
C SER A 12 15.93 -5.17 11.54
N PHE A 13 16.25 -4.33 10.55
CA PHE A 13 17.64 -3.99 10.28
C PHE A 13 18.26 -3.33 11.52
N GLY A 14 19.51 -3.69 11.83
CA GLY A 14 20.23 -3.18 12.99
C GLY A 14 20.02 -3.98 14.28
N THR A 15 19.33 -5.13 14.24
CA THR A 15 19.39 -6.08 15.35
C THR A 15 20.79 -6.69 15.44
N LEU A 16 21.54 -6.31 16.47
CA LEU A 16 22.90 -6.76 16.73
C LEU A 16 22.96 -7.45 18.09
N PHE A 17 23.54 -8.64 18.11
CA PHE A 17 23.90 -9.38 19.32
C PHE A 17 25.42 -9.33 19.47
N LYS A 18 25.93 -9.11 20.68
CA LYS A 18 27.39 -9.01 20.89
C LYS A 18 28.02 -10.40 20.98
N THR A 19 27.26 -11.37 21.50
CA THR A 19 27.72 -12.75 21.72
C THR A 19 26.68 -13.76 21.21
N GLU A 20 27.09 -15.03 21.14
CA GLU A 20 26.18 -16.14 20.84
C GLU A 20 25.22 -16.40 22.01
N GLU A 21 25.68 -16.18 23.25
CA GLU A 21 24.86 -16.27 24.46
C GLU A 21 23.71 -15.25 24.43
N ASP A 22 23.96 -14.00 24.05
CA ASP A 22 22.94 -12.96 23.90
C ASP A 22 21.85 -13.41 22.90
N THR A 23 22.27 -14.08 21.82
CA THR A 23 21.36 -14.60 20.78
C THR A 23 20.51 -15.75 21.34
N THR A 24 21.13 -16.64 22.12
CA THR A 24 20.47 -17.79 22.73
C THR A 24 19.46 -17.36 23.79
N GLU A 25 19.81 -16.39 24.65
CA GLU A 25 18.91 -15.81 25.65
C GLU A 25 17.71 -15.14 24.96
N PHE A 26 17.98 -14.33 23.94
CA PHE A 26 16.94 -13.73 23.12
C PHE A 26 15.95 -14.77 22.53
N LEU A 27 16.47 -15.86 21.97
CA LEU A 27 15.64 -16.92 21.40
C LEU A 27 14.81 -17.65 22.47
N LYS A 28 15.32 -17.80 23.69
CA LYS A 28 14.58 -18.37 24.82
C LYS A 28 13.46 -17.45 25.28
N ASP A 29 13.77 -16.18 25.50
CA ASP A 29 12.81 -15.18 26.00
C ASP A 29 11.67 -14.91 25.02
N THR A 30 11.97 -15.02 23.72
CA THR A 30 10.98 -14.81 22.65
C THR A 30 10.46 -16.10 22.02
N TYR A 31 10.80 -17.26 22.57
CA TYR A 31 10.50 -18.57 21.98
C TYR A 31 9.02 -18.72 21.59
N ASP A 32 8.11 -18.48 22.54
CA ASP A 32 6.67 -18.62 22.29
C ASP A 32 6.17 -17.62 21.25
N ALA A 33 6.65 -16.38 21.28
CA ALA A 33 6.29 -15.36 20.30
C ALA A 33 6.77 -15.73 18.89
N LEU A 34 8.02 -16.20 18.76
CA LEU A 34 8.59 -16.66 17.49
C LEU A 34 7.85 -17.88 16.95
N ARG A 35 7.56 -18.88 17.81
CA ARG A 35 6.79 -20.07 17.46
C ARG A 35 5.40 -19.69 16.95
N ASP A 36 4.71 -18.80 17.64
CA ASP A 36 3.39 -18.34 17.25
C ASP A 36 3.41 -17.61 15.90
N VAL A 37 4.42 -16.77 15.67
CA VAL A 37 4.61 -16.09 14.37
C VAL A 37 4.85 -17.12 13.27
N LEU A 38 5.75 -18.08 13.46
CA LEU A 38 6.03 -19.15 12.48
C LEU A 38 4.76 -19.93 12.14
N LEU A 39 3.98 -20.33 13.13
CA LEU A 39 2.71 -21.04 12.91
C LEU A 39 1.70 -20.16 12.17
N LYS A 40 1.54 -18.90 12.59
CA LYS A 40 0.60 -17.96 11.96
C LYS A 40 1.00 -17.61 10.53
N MET A 41 2.29 -17.54 10.22
CA MET A 41 2.80 -17.14 8.90
C MET A 41 3.09 -18.32 7.98
N LYS A 42 2.98 -19.56 8.49
CA LYS A 42 3.13 -20.77 7.67
C LYS A 42 2.23 -20.70 6.43
N ASP A 43 2.83 -21.03 5.29
CA ASP A 43 2.22 -21.04 3.95
C ASP A 43 1.59 -19.72 3.53
N LYS A 44 2.08 -18.60 4.05
CA LYS A 44 1.66 -17.25 3.69
C LYS A 44 2.81 -16.46 3.10
N LEU A 45 2.48 -15.63 2.14
CA LEU A 45 3.39 -14.78 1.37
C LEU A 45 2.95 -13.34 1.50
N GLU A 46 3.89 -12.42 1.66
CA GLU A 46 3.61 -11.00 1.58
C GLU A 46 3.92 -10.46 0.18
N PHE A 47 3.00 -9.68 -0.35
CA PHE A 47 3.20 -8.92 -1.58
C PHE A 47 2.93 -7.44 -1.36
N GLY A 48 3.76 -6.60 -1.96
CA GLY A 48 3.58 -5.16 -2.00
C GLY A 48 2.89 -4.73 -3.29
N LEU A 49 1.90 -3.85 -3.18
CA LEU A 49 1.24 -3.20 -4.31
C LEU A 49 1.27 -1.70 -4.13
N LYS A 50 1.94 -1.01 -5.05
CA LYS A 50 1.90 0.44 -5.15
C LYS A 50 1.20 0.84 -6.44
N VAL A 51 0.31 1.82 -6.35
CA VAL A 51 -0.42 2.33 -7.51
C VAL A 51 -0.20 3.82 -7.59
N ASN A 52 0.35 4.23 -8.74
CA ASN A 52 0.45 5.63 -9.10
C ASN A 52 -0.59 5.94 -10.16
N TRP A 53 -1.15 7.15 -10.14
CA TRP A 53 -1.99 7.66 -11.23
C TRP A 53 -1.22 8.63 -12.13
N ASP A 54 -1.73 8.78 -13.35
CA ASP A 54 -1.47 9.96 -14.15
C ASP A 54 -2.56 11.01 -13.88
N ARG A 55 -2.20 12.03 -13.12
CA ARG A 55 -3.13 13.07 -12.65
C ARG A 55 -3.77 13.84 -13.80
N GLU A 56 -3.07 14.06 -14.91
CA GLU A 56 -3.61 14.77 -16.07
C GLU A 56 -4.68 13.94 -16.77
N SER A 57 -4.40 12.67 -17.04
CA SER A 57 -5.38 11.74 -17.62
C SER A 57 -6.62 11.58 -16.75
N VAL A 58 -6.44 11.47 -15.43
CA VAL A 58 -7.56 11.37 -14.48
C VAL A 58 -8.37 12.67 -14.38
N LEU A 59 -7.71 13.83 -14.41
CA LEU A 59 -8.41 15.12 -14.43
C LEU A 59 -9.27 15.26 -15.70
N GLY A 60 -8.75 14.84 -16.86
CA GLY A 60 -9.52 14.83 -18.11
C GLY A 60 -10.78 13.95 -18.03
N GLU A 61 -10.70 12.80 -17.36
CA GLU A 61 -11.87 11.95 -17.09
C GLU A 61 -12.88 12.63 -16.16
N ILE A 62 -12.42 13.22 -15.06
CA ILE A 62 -13.29 13.93 -14.11
C ILE A 62 -14.02 15.09 -14.80
N GLU A 63 -13.35 15.84 -15.67
CA GLU A 63 -13.94 16.94 -16.43
C GLU A 63 -14.99 16.46 -17.46
N GLN A 64 -14.88 15.22 -17.94
CA GLN A 64 -15.89 14.61 -18.80
C GLN A 64 -17.11 14.11 -18.00
N GLU A 65 -16.89 13.60 -16.79
CA GLU A 65 -17.93 13.07 -15.91
C GLU A 65 -18.69 14.17 -15.14
N ASN A 66 -18.03 15.30 -14.84
CA ASN A 66 -18.58 16.38 -14.02
C ASN A 66 -18.82 17.66 -14.82
N GLU A 67 -20.08 17.88 -15.19
CA GLU A 67 -20.49 19.05 -15.96
C GLU A 67 -20.29 20.38 -15.21
N GLU A 68 -20.43 20.40 -13.88
CA GLU A 68 -20.23 21.60 -13.06
C GLU A 68 -18.77 22.05 -13.08
N LEU A 69 -17.83 21.12 -12.89
CA LEU A 69 -16.39 21.40 -12.99
C LEU A 69 -16.02 21.95 -14.37
N ARG A 70 -16.55 21.34 -15.44
CA ARG A 70 -16.33 21.78 -16.81
C ARG A 70 -16.85 23.19 -17.05
N ARG A 71 -18.06 23.51 -16.56
CA ARG A 71 -18.66 24.86 -16.69
C ARG A 71 -17.87 25.90 -15.93
N LEU A 72 -17.50 25.61 -14.68
CA LEU A 72 -16.76 26.54 -13.81
C LEU A 72 -15.36 26.83 -14.38
N LYS A 73 -14.68 25.81 -14.93
CA LYS A 73 -13.40 25.97 -15.61
C LYS A 73 -13.54 26.88 -16.85
N ALA A 74 -14.54 26.62 -17.70
CA ALA A 74 -14.79 27.42 -18.90
C ALA A 74 -15.13 28.89 -18.58
N GLU A 75 -15.92 29.15 -17.54
CA GLU A 75 -16.29 30.52 -17.10
C GLU A 75 -15.08 31.33 -16.60
N ILE A 76 -14.17 30.67 -15.89
CA ILE A 76 -12.93 31.28 -15.38
C ILE A 76 -11.95 31.53 -16.54
N GLU A 77 -11.87 30.62 -17.51
CA GLU A 77 -11.05 30.77 -18.72
C GLU A 77 -11.58 31.87 -19.66
N SER A 78 -12.90 32.05 -19.78
CA SER A 78 -13.48 33.12 -20.61
C SER A 78 -13.34 34.50 -19.98
N ASN A 79 -13.27 34.59 -18.65
CA ASN A 79 -13.25 35.86 -17.91
C ASN A 79 -11.90 36.12 -17.19
N GLN A 80 -10.76 35.68 -17.74
CA GLN A 80 -9.46 35.72 -17.06
C GLN A 80 -9.07 37.10 -16.48
N GLN A 81 -9.49 38.20 -17.10
CA GLN A 81 -9.25 39.57 -16.62
C GLN A 81 -10.20 40.01 -15.48
N THR A 82 -11.37 39.38 -15.33
CA THR A 82 -12.43 39.76 -14.37
C THR A 82 -12.69 38.69 -13.30
N SER A 83 -12.22 37.46 -13.51
CA SER A 83 -12.37 36.37 -12.55
C SER A 83 -11.65 36.74 -11.25
N THR A 84 -12.38 36.77 -10.14
CA THR A 84 -11.81 37.13 -8.84
C THR A 84 -10.82 36.05 -8.38
N TYR A 85 -9.81 36.46 -7.60
CA TYR A 85 -8.89 35.52 -6.93
C TYR A 85 -9.65 34.40 -6.18
N PHE A 86 -10.79 34.77 -5.58
CA PHE A 86 -11.69 33.86 -4.87
C PHE A 86 -12.26 32.75 -5.77
N ALA A 87 -12.71 33.08 -6.99
CA ALA A 87 -13.25 32.10 -7.93
C ALA A 87 -12.19 31.06 -8.35
N ARG A 88 -10.96 31.49 -8.63
CA ARG A 88 -9.83 30.59 -8.96
C ARG A 88 -9.47 29.68 -7.79
N MET A 89 -9.47 30.20 -6.56
CA MET A 89 -9.22 29.42 -5.36
C MET A 89 -10.33 28.37 -5.12
N GLN A 90 -11.59 28.73 -5.36
CA GLN A 90 -12.71 27.80 -5.24
C GLN A 90 -12.64 26.68 -6.28
N LEU A 91 -12.33 27.00 -7.54
CA LEU A 91 -12.11 25.99 -8.59
C LEU A 91 -10.99 25.02 -8.19
N GLY A 92 -9.85 25.54 -7.73
CA GLY A 92 -8.73 24.69 -7.27
C GLY A 92 -9.15 23.71 -6.18
N ARG A 93 -9.95 24.16 -5.19
CA ARG A 93 -10.47 23.28 -4.13
C ARG A 93 -11.40 22.20 -4.66
N LEU A 94 -12.30 22.53 -5.59
CA LEU A 94 -13.21 21.56 -6.20
C LEU A 94 -12.45 20.49 -7.00
N VAL A 95 -11.41 20.91 -7.74
CA VAL A 95 -10.55 19.99 -8.48
C VAL A 95 -9.79 19.05 -7.54
N GLU A 96 -9.17 19.56 -6.47
CA GLU A 96 -8.48 18.70 -5.50
C GLU A 96 -9.43 17.72 -4.81
N GLN A 97 -10.64 18.17 -4.46
CA GLN A 97 -11.65 17.29 -3.85
C GLN A 97 -12.07 16.17 -4.81
N ALA A 98 -12.40 16.51 -6.06
CA ALA A 98 -12.79 15.52 -7.06
C ALA A 98 -11.67 14.51 -7.36
N LEU A 99 -10.42 14.98 -7.40
CA LEU A 99 -9.25 14.12 -7.54
C LEU A 99 -9.11 13.16 -6.34
N ALA A 100 -9.23 13.66 -5.11
CA ALA A 100 -9.18 12.84 -3.91
C ALA A 100 -10.29 11.77 -3.91
N ASP A 101 -11.53 12.16 -4.24
CA ASP A 101 -12.67 11.24 -4.31
C ASP A 101 -12.46 10.14 -5.37
N LYS A 102 -11.90 10.50 -6.53
CA LYS A 102 -11.58 9.54 -7.61
C LYS A 102 -10.45 8.60 -7.20
N ALA A 103 -9.40 9.09 -6.54
CA ALA A 103 -8.33 8.25 -5.98
C ALA A 103 -8.89 7.24 -4.98
N ASP A 104 -9.75 7.69 -4.07
CA ASP A 104 -10.42 6.82 -3.09
C ASP A 104 -11.30 5.77 -3.77
N SER A 105 -12.01 6.13 -4.86
CA SER A 105 -12.79 5.17 -5.65
C SER A 105 -11.91 4.07 -6.24
N TYR A 106 -10.80 4.44 -6.91
CA TYR A 106 -9.86 3.48 -7.47
C TYR A 106 -9.31 2.55 -6.39
N VAL A 107 -8.87 3.11 -5.26
CA VAL A 107 -8.34 2.32 -4.15
C VAL A 107 -9.38 1.34 -3.61
N ARG A 108 -10.63 1.79 -3.42
CA ARG A 108 -11.73 0.92 -2.96
C ARG A 108 -12.00 -0.23 -3.93
N GLU A 109 -12.09 0.05 -5.23
CA GLU A 109 -12.32 -0.96 -6.27
C GLU A 109 -11.20 -2.00 -6.29
N ILE A 110 -9.93 -1.55 -6.24
CA ILE A 110 -8.77 -2.45 -6.21
C ILE A 110 -8.81 -3.35 -4.96
N TYR A 111 -9.10 -2.79 -3.78
CA TYR A 111 -9.23 -3.60 -2.56
C TYR A 111 -10.38 -4.60 -2.64
N GLN A 112 -11.54 -4.21 -3.15
CA GLN A 112 -12.71 -5.09 -3.29
C GLN A 112 -12.39 -6.30 -4.18
N GLU A 113 -11.70 -6.08 -5.29
CA GLU A 113 -11.36 -7.18 -6.21
C GLU A 113 -10.30 -8.13 -5.65
N LEU A 114 -9.36 -7.61 -4.86
CA LEU A 114 -8.28 -8.40 -4.26
C LEU A 114 -8.69 -9.10 -2.96
N GLN A 115 -9.76 -8.63 -2.30
CA GLN A 115 -10.17 -9.14 -0.98
C GLN A 115 -10.39 -10.66 -0.94
N GLY A 116 -10.93 -11.25 -2.00
CA GLY A 116 -11.19 -12.70 -2.05
C GLY A 116 -9.93 -13.57 -2.21
N ALA A 117 -8.83 -12.98 -2.73
CA ALA A 117 -7.56 -13.67 -2.97
C ALA A 117 -6.51 -13.39 -1.88
N ALA A 118 -6.73 -12.40 -1.00
CA ALA A 118 -5.88 -12.10 0.14
C ALA A 118 -6.46 -12.62 1.46
N ILE A 119 -5.59 -13.02 2.37
CA ILE A 119 -5.93 -13.36 3.76
C ILE A 119 -6.07 -12.09 4.59
N ALA A 120 -5.18 -11.13 4.38
CA ALA A 120 -5.18 -9.85 5.07
C ALA A 120 -4.52 -8.77 4.21
N SER A 121 -4.79 -7.51 4.51
CA SER A 121 -4.12 -6.37 3.91
C SER A 121 -3.71 -5.32 4.96
N ARG A 122 -2.75 -4.49 4.58
CA ARG A 122 -2.30 -3.33 5.33
C ARG A 122 -2.13 -2.16 4.37
N SER A 123 -2.78 -1.05 4.67
CA SER A 123 -2.55 0.21 3.97
C SER A 123 -1.42 0.95 4.64
N ASN A 124 -0.39 1.28 3.87
CA ASN A 124 0.74 2.09 4.28
C ASN A 124 0.55 3.53 3.82
N LYS A 125 1.31 4.45 4.40
CA LYS A 125 1.30 5.86 4.00
C LYS A 125 1.71 5.97 2.51
N VAL A 126 0.90 6.67 1.73
CA VAL A 126 1.25 7.04 0.36
C VAL A 126 2.32 8.13 0.36
N ILE A 127 3.17 8.13 -0.67
CA ILE A 127 4.33 9.03 -0.76
C ILE A 127 4.21 9.85 -2.04
N GLY A 128 4.24 11.16 -1.89
CA GLY A 128 4.04 12.10 -2.99
C GLY A 128 2.57 12.26 -3.38
N ASP A 129 2.34 13.01 -4.44
CA ASP A 129 1.04 13.37 -5.01
C ASP A 129 0.56 12.39 -6.08
N LYS A 130 1.48 11.62 -6.68
CA LYS A 130 1.16 10.61 -7.70
C LYS A 130 0.70 9.27 -7.14
N MET A 131 1.06 8.95 -5.91
CA MET A 131 0.77 7.64 -5.32
C MET A 131 -0.60 7.66 -4.65
N ILE A 132 -1.53 6.88 -5.17
CA ILE A 132 -2.86 6.73 -4.59
C ILE A 132 -2.96 5.51 -3.67
N MET A 133 -2.07 4.52 -3.86
CA MET A 133 -2.05 3.30 -3.05
C MET A 133 -0.62 2.86 -2.71
N ASN A 134 -0.43 2.48 -1.46
CA ASN A 134 0.75 1.77 -0.98
C ASN A 134 0.26 0.71 0.00
N ALA A 135 0.19 -0.55 -0.42
CA ALA A 135 -0.41 -1.60 0.38
C ALA A 135 0.48 -2.84 0.43
N ALA A 136 0.35 -3.59 1.52
CA ALA A 136 0.83 -4.95 1.63
C ALA A 136 -0.34 -5.91 1.72
N PHE A 137 -0.23 -7.06 1.07
CA PHE A 137 -1.21 -8.14 1.07
C PHE A 137 -0.56 -9.41 1.57
N LEU A 138 -1.21 -10.07 2.52
CA LEU A 138 -0.84 -11.41 2.97
C LEU A 138 -1.70 -12.40 2.18
N VAL A 139 -1.05 -13.27 1.41
CA VAL A 139 -1.68 -14.19 0.47
C VAL A 139 -1.29 -15.62 0.85
N GLY A 140 -2.24 -16.55 0.76
CA GLY A 140 -1.92 -17.97 0.93
C GLY A 140 -1.07 -18.45 -0.25
N ARG A 141 -0.07 -19.29 0.00
CA ARG A 141 0.82 -19.82 -1.06
C ARG A 141 0.02 -20.53 -2.16
N ASP A 142 -1.08 -21.17 -1.81
CA ASP A 142 -2.03 -21.84 -2.70
C ASP A 142 -2.85 -20.86 -3.57
N LYS A 143 -2.98 -19.60 -3.15
CA LYS A 143 -3.73 -18.55 -3.85
C LYS A 143 -2.84 -17.54 -4.58
N GLN A 144 -1.53 -17.76 -4.61
CA GLN A 144 -0.58 -16.84 -5.24
C GLN A 144 -0.97 -16.54 -6.69
N ASP A 145 -1.12 -17.59 -7.53
CA ASP A 145 -1.43 -17.42 -8.96
C ASP A 145 -2.75 -16.66 -9.18
N GLN A 146 -3.76 -16.92 -8.33
CA GLN A 146 -5.03 -16.21 -8.38
C GLN A 146 -4.87 -14.72 -8.06
N PHE A 147 -4.03 -14.41 -7.06
CA PHE A 147 -3.76 -13.03 -6.67
C PHE A 147 -3.00 -12.29 -7.78
N ASP A 148 -1.96 -12.93 -8.33
CA ASP A 148 -1.15 -12.39 -9.44
C ASP A 148 -2.02 -12.08 -10.67
N GLN A 149 -2.91 -13.00 -11.03
CA GLN A 149 -3.84 -12.83 -12.14
C GLN A 149 -4.78 -11.64 -11.91
N LYS A 150 -5.36 -11.50 -10.71
CA LYS A 150 -6.25 -10.38 -10.39
C LYS A 150 -5.53 -9.04 -10.46
N VAL A 151 -4.31 -8.94 -9.92
CA VAL A 151 -3.52 -7.70 -10.02
C VAL A 151 -3.26 -7.34 -11.49
N HIS A 152 -2.95 -8.32 -12.33
CA HIS A 152 -2.74 -8.12 -13.76
C HIS A 152 -4.00 -7.67 -14.50
N GLU A 153 -5.15 -8.30 -14.22
CA GLU A 153 -6.45 -7.94 -14.80
C GLU A 153 -6.87 -6.50 -14.45
N ILE A 154 -6.70 -6.12 -13.18
CA ILE A 154 -6.93 -4.75 -12.72
C ILE A 154 -5.96 -3.79 -13.42
N GLY A 155 -4.67 -4.13 -13.48
CA GLY A 155 -3.65 -3.32 -14.14
C GLY A 155 -3.96 -3.04 -15.61
N LYS A 156 -4.43 -4.05 -16.35
CA LYS A 156 -4.89 -3.90 -17.74
C LYS A 156 -6.12 -3.00 -17.86
N ARG A 157 -7.08 -3.12 -16.93
CA ARG A 157 -8.32 -2.33 -16.98
C ARG A 157 -8.04 -0.83 -16.88
N TYR A 158 -7.07 -0.44 -16.06
CA TYR A 158 -6.70 0.96 -15.84
C TYR A 158 -5.43 1.38 -16.58
N GLU A 159 -5.04 0.62 -17.62
CA GLU A 159 -3.87 0.95 -18.44
C GLU A 159 -3.98 2.38 -19.00
N GLY A 160 -2.86 3.12 -18.97
CA GLY A 160 -2.81 4.53 -19.37
C GLY A 160 -3.27 5.52 -18.28
N LYS A 161 -4.03 5.09 -17.27
CA LYS A 161 -4.45 5.94 -16.13
C LYS A 161 -3.68 5.62 -14.86
N LEU A 162 -3.47 4.34 -14.58
CA LEU A 162 -2.81 3.84 -13.39
C LEU A 162 -1.57 3.02 -13.76
N SER A 163 -0.52 3.16 -12.96
CA SER A 163 0.69 2.36 -13.04
C SER A 163 0.83 1.55 -11.76
N PHE A 164 0.86 0.23 -11.92
CA PHE A 164 0.96 -0.74 -10.83
C PHE A 164 2.42 -1.18 -10.67
N LYS A 165 2.93 -1.09 -9.45
CA LYS A 165 4.21 -1.69 -9.05
C LYS A 165 3.93 -2.79 -8.05
N TYR A 166 3.99 -4.02 -8.53
CA TYR A 166 3.80 -5.24 -7.77
C TYR A 166 5.15 -5.86 -7.40
N THR A 167 5.37 -6.18 -6.12
CA THR A 167 6.65 -6.73 -5.66
C THR A 167 6.45 -7.85 -4.64
N GLY A 168 7.36 -8.82 -4.65
CA GLY A 168 7.38 -9.97 -3.74
C GLY A 168 7.77 -11.26 -4.47
N PRO A 169 7.62 -12.42 -3.81
CA PRO A 169 7.16 -12.57 -2.43
C PRO A 169 8.21 -12.09 -1.41
N TRP A 170 7.76 -11.41 -0.37
CA TRP A 170 8.60 -10.92 0.74
C TRP A 170 8.34 -11.70 2.03
N PRO A 171 9.28 -11.68 3.00
CA PRO A 171 8.95 -12.02 4.37
C PRO A 171 7.82 -11.12 4.89
N PRO A 172 7.00 -11.57 5.85
CA PRO A 172 5.80 -10.87 6.28
C PRO A 172 6.08 -9.65 7.19
N TYR A 173 6.91 -8.70 6.73
CA TYR A 173 7.32 -7.50 7.48
C TYR A 173 6.14 -6.61 7.90
N ASN A 174 5.07 -6.54 7.10
CA ASN A 174 3.89 -5.72 7.41
C ASN A 174 2.88 -6.45 8.31
N PHE A 175 3.04 -7.75 8.51
CA PHE A 175 2.08 -8.59 9.26
C PHE A 175 2.64 -9.18 10.54
N VAL A 176 3.94 -9.02 10.77
CA VAL A 176 4.63 -9.47 11.98
C VAL A 176 5.23 -8.26 12.70
N THR A 177 5.00 -8.17 14.00
CA THR A 177 5.70 -7.23 14.87
C THR A 177 6.15 -7.98 16.10
N ILE A 178 7.46 -8.20 16.21
CA ILE A 178 8.06 -8.77 17.41
C ILE A 178 8.48 -7.58 18.27
N ARG A 179 7.75 -7.35 19.36
CA ARG A 179 8.14 -6.33 20.34
C ARG A 179 9.26 -6.91 21.19
N LEU A 180 10.46 -6.44 20.92
CA LEU A 180 11.64 -6.72 21.72
C LEU A 180 11.53 -5.87 22.99
N GLN A 181 11.17 -6.47 24.12
CA GLN A 181 11.51 -5.90 25.43
C GLN A 181 12.82 -6.56 25.84
N LEU A 182 13.93 -5.95 25.44
CA LEU A 182 15.21 -6.20 26.10
C LEU A 182 15.08 -5.54 27.47
N GLU A 183 14.77 -6.32 28.50
CA GLU A 183 15.12 -5.89 29.84
C GLU A 183 16.64 -5.72 29.84
N ARG A 184 17.10 -4.47 29.92
CA ARG A 184 18.49 -4.21 30.26
C ARG A 184 18.68 -4.76 31.67
N SER A 185 19.19 -5.97 31.77
CA SER A 185 20.00 -6.40 32.90
C SER A 185 21.24 -5.49 32.93
N ALA A 186 21.04 -4.32 33.54
CA ALA A 186 22.10 -3.40 33.87
C ALA A 186 22.90 -4.01 35.02
N SER A 187 24.04 -4.66 34.72
CA SER A 187 25.20 -4.90 35.61
C SER A 187 26.26 -5.62 34.77
N VAL A 188 27.53 -5.24 34.63
CA VAL A 188 28.45 -4.35 35.37
C VAL A 188 29.38 -3.69 34.35
#